data_AF-A0A3C0PL89-F1
#
_entry.id   AF-A0A3C0PL89-F1
#
_cell.length_a   1.000
_cell.length_b   1.000
_cell.length_c   1.000
_cell.angle_alpha   90.00
_cell.angle_beta   90.00
_cell.angle_gamma   90.00
#
_symmetry.space_group_name_H-M   'P 1'
#
loop_
_entity.id
_entity.type
_entity.pdbx_description
1 polymer ?
#
loop_
_entity_poly.entity_id
_entity_poly.type
_entity_poly.pdbx_seq_one_letter_code
_entity_poly.pdbx_strand_id
1 'polypeptide(L)' 'MLDQTFETPKPKVISGAKYDWELVIGLEVHAQVSTNAKLFSGASTTFGAEPNSNVA' A
#
# COMPACT_ATOMS: atom_id res chain seq x y z
N MET A 1 -13.30 -16.74 -0.70
CA MET A 1 -11.98 -16.29 -1.19
C MET A 1 -12.29 -15.25 -2.24
N LEU A 2 -11.88 -13.99 -2.09
CA LEU A 2 -12.23 -12.92 -3.04
C LEU A 2 -11.47 -13.17 -4.36
N ASP A 3 -12.17 -13.78 -5.29
CA ASP A 3 -11.82 -13.95 -6.70
C ASP A 3 -12.07 -12.63 -7.44
N GLN A 4 -11.20 -11.64 -7.18
CA GLN A 4 -11.19 -10.40 -7.94
C GLN A 4 -10.35 -10.59 -9.21
N THR A 5 -11.02 -10.60 -10.36
CA THR A 5 -10.36 -10.51 -11.67
C THR A 5 -10.05 -9.06 -11.94
N PHE A 6 -8.76 -8.70 -11.93
CA PHE A 6 -8.30 -7.36 -12.30
C PHE A 6 -8.02 -7.30 -13.81
N GLU A 7 -8.64 -6.34 -14.49
CA GLU A 7 -8.26 -5.99 -15.86
C GLU A 7 -7.18 -4.90 -15.83
N THR A 8 -6.19 -5.02 -16.71
CA THR A 8 -5.15 -4.01 -16.88
C THR A 8 -5.79 -2.69 -17.35
N PRO A 9 -5.48 -1.54 -16.72
CA PRO A 9 -6.00 -0.25 -17.17
C PRO A 9 -5.54 0.06 -18.59
N LYS A 10 -6.41 0.70 -19.38
CA LYS A 10 -6.06 1.17 -20.72
C LYS A 10 -4.96 2.25 -20.61
N PRO A 11 -3.90 2.19 -21.44
CA PRO A 11 -2.86 3.22 -21.48
C PRO A 11 -3.44 4.63 -21.62
N LYS A 12 -2.99 5.55 -20.77
CA LYS A 12 -3.37 6.97 -20.87
C LYS A 12 -2.40 7.67 -21.81
N VAL A 13 -2.88 8.00 -23.00
CA VAL A 13 -2.10 8.71 -24.02
C VAL A 13 -2.33 10.22 -23.93
N ILE A 14 -1.25 10.99 -24.07
CA ILE A 14 -1.23 12.46 -24.03
C ILE A 14 -0.52 12.97 -25.29
N SER A 15 -1.18 13.84 -26.05
CA SER A 15 -0.59 14.42 -27.27
C SER A 15 0.49 15.44 -26.94
N GLY A 16 1.69 15.21 -27.48
CA GLY A 16 2.81 16.14 -27.44
C GLY A 16 2.97 16.93 -28.73
N ALA A 17 3.92 17.87 -28.75
CA ALA A 17 4.17 18.74 -29.91
C ALA A 17 4.66 17.99 -31.17
N LYS A 18 5.19 16.77 -31.02
CA LYS A 18 5.74 15.97 -32.13
C LYS A 18 5.18 14.54 -32.21
N TYR A 19 4.89 13.94 -31.05
CA TYR A 19 4.38 12.57 -30.93
C TYR A 19 3.43 12.48 -29.72
N ASP A 20 2.64 11.42 -29.70
CA ASP A 20 1.86 11.02 -28.54
C ASP A 20 2.75 10.29 -27.50
N TRP A 21 2.44 10.47 -26.22
CA TRP A 21 3.16 9.88 -25.08
C TRP A 21 2.23 9.04 -24.21
N GLU A 22 2.74 7.93 -23.68
CA GLU A 22 2.04 7.10 -22.68
C GLU A 22 2.41 7.52 -21.26
N LEU A 23 1.40 7.73 -20.41
CA LEU A 23 1.59 8.04 -18.99
C LEU A 23 1.82 6.76 -18.19
N VAL A 24 2.99 6.65 -17.55
CA VAL A 24 3.37 5.53 -16.68
C VAL A 24 3.63 6.05 -15.26
N ILE A 25 2.88 5.54 -14.28
CA ILE A 25 2.98 5.94 -12.86
C ILE A 25 3.05 4.67 -12.00
N GLY A 26 3.98 4.65 -11.03
CA GLY A 26 4.05 3.64 -9.98
C GLY A 26 3.72 4.24 -8.61
N LEU A 27 2.98 3.51 -7.77
CA LEU A 27 2.67 3.87 -6.40
C LEU A 27 3.19 2.80 -5.45
N GLU A 28 3.85 3.21 -4.38
CA GLU A 28 4.19 2.36 -3.24
C GLU A 28 3.32 2.77 -2.05
N VAL A 29 2.48 1.86 -1.58
CA VAL A 29 1.52 2.13 -0.51
C VAL A 29 1.84 1.24 0.69
N HIS A 30 2.08 1.87 1.85
CA HIS A 30 2.22 1.16 3.12
C HIS A 30 0.91 1.27 3.88
N ALA A 31 0.31 0.12 4.21
CA ALA A 31 -0.91 0.04 5.00
C ALA A 31 -0.67 -0.83 6.24
N GLN A 32 -0.93 -0.28 7.42
CA GLN A 32 -0.84 -1.04 8.66
C GLN A 32 -2.05 -1.99 8.76
N VAL A 33 -1.79 -3.28 8.93
CA VAL A 33 -2.85 -4.26 9.19
C VAL A 33 -3.43 -3.99 10.57
N SER A 34 -4.76 -3.91 10.67
CA SER A 34 -5.46 -3.68 11.94
C SER A 34 -5.52 -4.97 12.76
N THR A 35 -4.39 -5.33 13.36
CA THR A 35 -4.24 -6.48 14.27
C THR A 35 -4.04 -6.00 15.70
N ASN A 36 -4.37 -6.84 16.70
CA ASN A 36 -4.11 -6.54 18.12
C ASN A 36 -2.66 -6.79 18.54
N ALA A 37 -1.94 -7.66 17.83
CA ALA A 37 -0.55 -8.03 18.10
C ALA A 37 0.33 -7.77 16.87
N LYS A 38 1.63 -7.54 17.10
CA LYS A 38 2.63 -7.37 16.03
C LYS A 38 2.77 -8.64 15.19
N LEU A 39 3.29 -8.49 13.99
CA LEU A 39 3.38 -9.57 12.99
C LEU A 39 4.20 -10.78 13.48
N PHE A 40 5.25 -10.56 14.27
CA PHE A 40 6.19 -11.60 14.72
C PHE A 40 6.32 -11.70 16.24
N SER A 41 5.43 -11.07 17.01
CA SER A 41 5.45 -11.12 18.48
C SER A 41 4.07 -10.86 19.06
N GLY A 42 3.79 -11.35 20.27
CA GLY A 42 2.55 -11.04 21.00
C GLY A 42 2.41 -9.60 21.50
N ALA A 43 3.41 -8.74 21.31
CA ALA A 43 3.36 -7.34 21.75
C ALA A 43 2.26 -6.55 21.03
N SER A 44 1.65 -5.59 21.73
CA SER A 44 0.55 -4.77 21.21
C SER A 44 0.97 -3.85 20.06
N THR A 45 0.05 -3.62 19.12
CA THR A 45 0.12 -2.61 18.05
C THR A 45 -0.56 -1.28 18.42
N THR A 46 -1.15 -1.18 19.62
CA THR A 46 -1.90 -0.01 20.08
C THR A 46 -1.01 1.23 20.16
N PHE A 47 -1.53 2.34 19.66
CA PHE A 47 -0.89 3.65 19.73
C PHE A 47 -0.99 4.26 21.14
N GLY A 48 -0.01 5.09 21.52
CA GLY A 48 -0.06 5.92 22.73
C GLY A 48 0.46 5.27 24.02
N ALA A 49 1.15 4.12 23.93
CA ALA A 49 1.79 3.52 25.09
C ALA A 49 3.12 4.22 25.45
N GLU A 50 3.59 4.03 26.69
CA GLU A 50 4.87 4.57 27.15
C GLU A 50 6.06 4.04 26.31
N PRO A 51 7.17 4.80 26.21
CA PRO A 51 8.34 4.35 25.47
C PRO A 51 8.82 2.97 25.93
N ASN A 52 9.02 2.07 24.97
CA ASN A 52 9.46 0.69 25.20
C ASN A 52 8.50 -0.17 26.05
N SER A 53 7.22 0.20 26.21
CA SER A 53 6.27 -0.63 26.97
C SER A 53 5.57 -1.70 26.13
N ASN A 54 5.54 -1.56 24.80
CA ASN A 54 4.98 -2.54 23.86
C ASN A 54 6.10 -3.36 23.18
N VAL A 55 7.00 -3.96 23.97
CA VAL A 55 8.09 -4.84 23.51
C VAL A 55 7.99 -6.21 24.18
N ALA A 56 8.54 -7.24 23.57
CA ALA A 56 8.57 -8.62 24.07
C ALA A 56 9.92 -9.26 23.74
#